data_AF-A0A8B6XAA6-F1
#
_entry.id   AF-A0A8B6XAA6-F1
#
_cell.length_a   1.000
_cell.length_b   1.000
_cell.length_c   1.000
_cell.angle_alpha   90.00
_cell.angle_beta   90.00
_cell.angle_gamma   90.00
#
_symmetry.space_group_name_H-M   'P 1'
#
loop_
_entity.id
_entity.type
_entity.pdbx_description
1 polymer ?
#
loop_
_entity_poly.entity_id
_entity_poly.type
_entity_poly.pdbx_seq_one_letter_code
_entity_poly.pdbx_strand_id
1 'polypeptide(L)'
;MTHPAPSRPATNPRATNPRATNPRSAGPAFAGRLRALGLAVALGLGLAGCGAFHPGHDHAGHAHDADHAGMAAPCRDCQPPAVYAYSTIDALLAGTYDGELSIGELLGKGDFGLGTFNRLDGELVVLDGRAYHVHSDDTVEIAPASDRTPLAYVVPFRPTASLPLEGIASLTELETLLDAKLGNLNHFQAVRIDGRFSAATARAIAPQTRPYKPLAELVKTQSVFRFENVEGTLVGLRSPAFTKGVSVPGWHWHLLTADRKRGGHLLTLRIDRAEARMAPVDRLEVQLPGTDDFARADQSRDRKDELKKVEGER
;
A
#
# COMPACT_ATOMS: atom_id res chain seq x y z
N MET A 1 -17.75 -70.81 -21.74
CA MET A 1 -17.21 -69.45 -21.58
C MET A 1 -16.73 -68.99 -22.94
N THR A 2 -17.43 -68.04 -23.53
CA THR A 2 -17.29 -67.60 -24.93
C THR A 2 -16.80 -66.16 -25.00
N HIS A 3 -16.06 -65.88 -26.08
CA HIS A 3 -15.69 -64.59 -26.70
C HIS A 3 -14.25 -64.04 -26.52
N PRO A 4 -13.72 -63.40 -27.60
CA PRO A 4 -12.32 -63.43 -28.01
C PRO A 4 -11.64 -62.05 -28.05
N ALA A 5 -10.39 -62.06 -28.55
CA ALA A 5 -9.35 -61.03 -28.56
C ALA A 5 -9.68 -59.62 -29.12
N PRO A 6 -8.90 -58.58 -28.73
CA PRO A 6 -9.02 -57.23 -29.27
C PRO A 6 -8.13 -56.95 -30.50
N SER A 7 -8.65 -56.18 -31.44
CA SER A 7 -7.99 -55.68 -32.65
C SER A 7 -7.47 -54.23 -32.50
N ARG A 8 -6.36 -53.95 -33.20
CA ARG A 8 -5.61 -52.68 -33.27
C ARG A 8 -6.38 -51.54 -33.96
N PRO A 9 -6.08 -50.25 -33.67
CA PRO A 9 -6.51 -49.13 -34.50
C PRO A 9 -5.47 -48.76 -35.59
N ALA A 10 -5.99 -48.36 -36.75
CA ALA A 10 -5.28 -47.90 -37.94
C ALA A 10 -5.17 -46.37 -38.03
N THR A 11 -4.24 -45.91 -38.86
CA THR A 11 -3.76 -44.54 -39.06
C THR A 11 -4.45 -43.75 -40.20
N ASN A 12 -4.48 -42.41 -40.04
CA ASN A 12 -4.44 -41.30 -41.05
C ASN A 12 -5.71 -41.01 -41.91
N PRO A 13 -5.87 -39.85 -42.62
CA PRO A 13 -5.03 -38.64 -42.73
C PRO A 13 -5.74 -37.24 -42.77
N ARG A 14 -4.89 -36.19 -42.77
CA ARG A 14 -5.00 -34.78 -43.25
C ARG A 14 -6.28 -34.28 -43.94
N ALA A 15 -6.68 -33.03 -43.61
CA ALA A 15 -7.38 -32.11 -44.50
C ALA A 15 -7.01 -30.62 -44.23
N THR A 16 -7.09 -29.82 -45.29
CA THR A 16 -6.56 -28.47 -45.49
C THR A 16 -7.57 -27.32 -45.28
N ASN A 17 -7.04 -26.11 -45.09
CA ASN A 17 -7.64 -24.77 -44.91
C ASN A 17 -8.67 -24.33 -46.00
N PRO A 18 -9.59 -23.37 -45.75
CA PRO A 18 -9.32 -21.98 -46.20
C PRO A 18 -9.93 -20.81 -45.37
N ARG A 19 -9.41 -19.61 -45.66
CA ARG A 19 -9.82 -18.24 -45.24
C ARG A 19 -11.29 -17.87 -45.51
N ALA A 20 -11.84 -16.99 -44.65
CA ALA A 20 -12.89 -15.99 -44.95
C ALA A 20 -12.73 -14.81 -43.96
N THR A 21 -12.26 -13.62 -44.36
CA THR A 21 -13.00 -12.41 -44.81
C THR A 21 -13.97 -11.77 -43.81
N ASN A 22 -13.68 -10.49 -43.54
CA ASN A 22 -14.32 -9.48 -42.68
C ASN A 22 -15.80 -9.19 -43.03
N PRO A 23 -16.62 -8.60 -42.13
CA PRO A 23 -16.85 -7.17 -42.30
C PRO A 23 -17.03 -6.33 -41.02
N ARG A 24 -16.70 -5.05 -41.24
CA ARG A 24 -16.93 -3.82 -40.47
C ARG A 24 -18.25 -3.78 -39.68
N SER A 25 -18.18 -3.27 -38.44
CA SER A 25 -19.25 -2.49 -37.82
C SER A 25 -18.68 -1.15 -37.31
N ALA A 26 -19.31 -0.07 -37.76
CA ALA A 26 -19.06 1.30 -37.33
C ALA A 26 -20.02 1.66 -36.20
N GLY A 27 -19.55 2.43 -35.22
CA GLY A 27 -20.33 3.00 -34.11
C GLY A 27 -19.55 4.13 -33.42
N PRO A 28 -20.22 5.13 -32.83
CA PRO A 28 -19.94 6.54 -33.10
C PRO A 28 -18.87 7.19 -32.22
N ALA A 29 -18.27 8.24 -32.77
CA ALA A 29 -17.33 9.14 -32.11
C ALA A 29 -18.02 9.98 -31.03
N PHE A 30 -17.56 9.86 -29.78
CA PHE A 30 -17.87 10.78 -28.69
C PHE A 30 -16.89 11.96 -28.77
N ALA A 31 -17.40 13.12 -29.18
CA ALA A 31 -16.68 14.39 -29.11
C ALA A 31 -16.80 14.97 -27.69
N GLY A 32 -15.85 14.61 -26.82
CA GLY A 32 -15.67 15.24 -25.51
C GLY A 32 -14.69 16.41 -25.61
N ARG A 33 -15.16 17.63 -25.36
CA ARG A 33 -14.34 18.86 -25.33
C ARG A 33 -13.38 18.81 -24.14
N LEU A 34 -12.08 18.62 -24.39
CA LEU A 34 -11.05 18.91 -23.38
C LEU A 34 -10.93 20.43 -23.22
N ARG A 35 -11.25 20.95 -22.03
CA ARG A 35 -10.78 22.27 -21.58
C ARG A 35 -9.35 22.10 -21.06
N ALA A 36 -8.39 22.72 -21.74
CA ALA A 36 -7.03 22.87 -21.26
C ALA A 36 -7.03 23.82 -20.05
N LEU A 37 -6.62 23.31 -18.88
CA LEU A 37 -6.28 24.14 -17.73
C LEU A 37 -4.77 24.39 -17.80
N GLY A 38 -4.38 25.64 -18.00
CA GLY A 38 -2.98 26.08 -18.00
C GLY A 38 -2.39 25.98 -16.59
N LEU A 39 -1.28 25.26 -16.47
CA LEU A 39 -0.47 25.20 -15.26
C LEU A 39 0.58 26.32 -15.32
N ALA A 40 0.43 27.34 -14.47
CA ALA A 40 1.46 28.37 -14.29
C ALA A 40 2.45 27.91 -13.21
N VAL A 41 3.69 27.64 -13.61
CA VAL A 41 4.82 27.39 -12.70
C VAL A 41 5.58 28.70 -12.55
N ALA A 42 5.55 29.31 -11.37
CA ALA A 42 6.40 30.45 -11.02
C ALA A 42 7.68 29.94 -10.36
N LEU A 43 8.80 29.97 -11.09
CA LEU A 43 10.15 29.82 -10.54
C LEU A 43 10.66 31.19 -10.09
N GLY A 44 10.74 31.39 -8.77
CA GLY A 44 11.45 32.52 -8.17
C GLY A 44 12.89 32.12 -7.83
N LEU A 45 13.85 32.51 -8.68
CA LEU A 45 15.27 32.55 -8.32
C LEU A 45 15.56 33.88 -7.59
N GLY A 46 15.99 33.79 -6.34
CA GLY A 46 16.60 34.90 -5.60
C GLY A 46 18.04 34.56 -5.25
N LEU A 47 18.98 35.22 -5.91
CA LEU A 47 20.42 35.14 -5.67
C LEU A 47 20.90 36.32 -4.81
N ALA A 48 21.92 36.02 -4.01
CA ALA A 48 23.04 36.87 -3.57
C ALA A 48 22.85 37.83 -2.38
N GLY A 49 23.80 37.72 -1.45
CA GLY A 49 24.08 38.69 -0.39
C GLY A 49 25.22 38.24 0.53
N CYS A 50 26.43 38.06 -0.01
CA CYS A 50 27.65 37.92 0.78
C CYS A 50 28.02 39.26 1.44
N GLY A 51 28.28 39.24 2.74
CA GLY A 51 28.90 40.35 3.47
C GLY A 51 30.11 39.83 4.26
N ALA A 52 31.31 40.23 3.84
CA ALA A 52 32.56 39.99 4.55
C ALA A 52 32.85 41.14 5.53
N PHE A 53 33.35 40.82 6.72
CA PHE A 53 34.06 41.76 7.59
C PHE A 53 35.26 41.04 8.22
N HIS A 54 36.38 41.74 8.29
CA HIS A 54 37.73 41.26 8.65
C HIS A 54 38.27 42.12 9.82
N PRO A 55 39.46 41.87 10.40
CA PRO A 55 39.69 40.98 11.54
C PRO A 55 40.31 41.69 12.76
N GLY A 56 40.52 40.96 13.86
CA GLY A 56 41.23 41.41 15.06
C GLY A 56 42.12 40.30 15.66
N HIS A 57 43.34 40.69 16.01
CA HIS A 57 44.58 39.94 16.28
C HIS A 57 44.67 38.91 17.43
N ASP A 58 45.60 37.97 17.21
CA ASP A 58 46.62 37.33 18.07
C ASP A 58 46.27 36.55 19.36
N HIS A 59 46.60 35.25 19.37
CA HIS A 59 47.86 34.75 19.98
C HIS A 59 48.09 33.24 19.73
N ALA A 60 49.37 32.87 19.78
CA ALA A 60 49.98 31.64 19.29
C ALA A 60 49.76 30.38 20.14
N GLY A 61 49.81 29.22 19.48
CA GLY A 61 49.98 27.90 20.10
C GLY A 61 50.16 26.82 19.03
N HIS A 62 51.40 26.40 18.80
CA HIS A 62 51.73 25.26 17.95
C HIS A 62 51.27 23.94 18.57
N ALA A 63 50.54 23.14 17.81
CA ALA A 63 50.58 21.68 17.89
C ALA A 63 50.21 21.11 16.51
N HIS A 64 51.13 20.33 15.95
CA HIS A 64 50.86 19.44 14.82
C HIS A 64 49.84 18.39 15.27
N ASP A 65 48.71 18.27 14.58
CA ASP A 65 48.01 16.99 14.46
C ASP A 65 47.13 17.00 13.21
N ALA A 66 47.11 15.82 12.58
CA ALA A 66 46.67 15.59 11.22
C ALA A 66 45.18 15.92 10.98
N ASP A 67 44.92 16.50 9.81
CA ASP A 67 43.60 16.67 9.21
C ASP A 67 42.86 15.33 9.08
N HIS A 68 42.10 14.95 10.11
CA HIS A 68 40.92 14.12 9.94
C HIS A 68 39.74 15.04 9.68
N ALA A 69 39.49 15.28 8.39
CA ALA A 69 38.23 15.81 7.91
C ALA A 69 37.09 14.93 8.44
N GLY A 70 36.45 15.38 9.52
CA GLY A 70 35.24 14.78 10.05
C GLY A 70 34.15 14.87 9.00
N MET A 71 33.84 13.74 8.37
CA MET A 71 32.58 13.61 7.63
C MET A 71 31.46 13.78 8.65
N ALA A 72 30.81 14.95 8.62
CA ALA A 72 29.55 15.15 9.32
C ALA A 72 28.60 14.02 8.91
N ALA A 73 28.12 13.26 9.89
CA ALA A 73 27.05 12.29 9.66
C ALA A 73 25.89 13.04 8.98
N PRO A 74 25.34 12.55 7.85
CA PRO A 74 24.23 13.23 7.21
C PRO A 74 23.09 13.37 8.22
N CYS A 75 22.50 14.58 8.30
CA CYS A 75 21.31 14.82 9.10
C CYS A 75 20.31 13.69 8.81
N ARG A 76 19.87 12.97 9.84
CA ARG A 76 18.82 11.94 9.72
C ARG A 76 17.54 12.48 9.07
N ASP A 77 17.34 13.81 9.15
CA ASP A 77 16.22 14.53 8.54
C ASP A 77 16.40 14.88 7.04
N CYS A 78 17.52 14.50 6.41
CA CYS A 78 17.77 14.76 4.98
C CYS A 78 17.58 13.55 4.07
N GLN A 79 17.13 12.40 4.60
CA GLN A 79 16.84 11.23 3.78
C GLN A 79 15.46 11.38 3.12
N PRO A 80 15.34 11.19 1.79
CA PRO A 80 14.04 11.16 1.12
C PRO A 80 13.12 10.11 1.77
N PRO A 81 11.80 10.36 1.87
CA PRO A 81 10.84 9.40 2.44
C PRO A 81 11.00 8.01 1.82
N ALA A 82 10.83 6.97 2.63
CA ALA A 82 10.81 5.59 2.18
C ALA A 82 9.55 4.91 2.71
N VAL A 83 8.99 3.99 1.92
CA VAL A 83 8.05 3.01 2.46
C VAL A 83 8.86 2.08 3.33
N TYR A 84 8.57 2.07 4.61
CA TYR A 84 9.08 1.09 5.55
C TYR A 84 8.08 -0.06 5.63
N ALA A 85 8.51 -1.24 5.22
CA ALA A 85 7.77 -2.49 5.31
C ALA A 85 8.39 -3.36 6.40
N TYR A 86 7.60 -3.77 7.38
CA TYR A 86 8.00 -4.84 8.31
C TYR A 86 7.41 -6.16 7.85
N SER A 87 8.25 -7.18 7.69
CA SER A 87 7.90 -8.47 7.08
C SER A 87 7.51 -8.36 5.60
N THR A 88 6.86 -9.40 5.09
CA THR A 88 6.46 -9.56 3.69
C THR A 88 5.03 -10.08 3.60
N ILE A 89 4.30 -9.71 2.55
CA ILE A 89 2.94 -10.23 2.35
C ILE A 89 2.92 -11.75 2.18
N ASP A 90 3.94 -12.35 1.56
CA ASP A 90 4.00 -13.81 1.38
C ASP A 90 4.18 -14.55 2.71
N ALA A 91 4.94 -13.98 3.65
CA ALA A 91 5.05 -14.54 4.99
C ALA A 91 3.69 -14.46 5.71
N LEU A 92 2.96 -13.35 5.61
CA LEU A 92 1.63 -13.22 6.20
C LEU A 92 0.65 -14.23 5.59
N LEU A 93 0.63 -14.37 4.25
CA LEU A 93 -0.20 -15.36 3.54
C LEU A 93 0.12 -16.80 3.98
N ALA A 94 1.39 -17.08 4.30
CA ALA A 94 1.84 -18.38 4.82
C ALA A 94 1.44 -18.66 6.28
N GLY A 95 0.85 -17.69 6.99
CA GLY A 95 0.40 -17.86 8.37
C GLY A 95 1.39 -17.34 9.43
N THR A 96 2.38 -16.54 9.05
CA THR A 96 3.29 -15.90 10.03
C THR A 96 2.62 -14.68 10.66
N TYR A 97 1.83 -14.92 11.71
CA TYR A 97 1.02 -13.88 12.35
C TYR A 97 1.62 -13.30 13.61
N ASP A 98 2.82 -13.72 14.03
CA ASP A 98 3.50 -13.15 15.18
C ASP A 98 4.81 -12.48 14.75
N GLY A 99 4.85 -11.15 14.82
CA GLY A 99 6.04 -10.33 14.64
C GLY A 99 6.61 -9.80 15.96
N GLU A 100 7.77 -9.16 15.86
CA GLU A 100 8.54 -8.64 16.99
C GLU A 100 8.51 -7.10 17.06
N LEU A 101 8.23 -6.43 15.93
CA LEU A 101 8.20 -4.98 15.85
C LEU A 101 7.03 -4.43 16.67
N SER A 102 7.34 -3.53 17.59
CA SER A 102 6.32 -2.82 18.37
C SER A 102 5.70 -1.66 17.58
N ILE A 103 4.48 -1.28 17.92
CA ILE A 103 3.82 -0.09 17.35
C ILE A 103 4.62 1.18 17.65
N GLY A 104 5.23 1.28 18.84
CA GLY A 104 6.11 2.40 19.18
C GLY A 104 7.30 2.54 18.23
N GLU A 105 7.95 1.42 17.89
CA GLU A 105 9.05 1.41 16.91
C GLU A 105 8.55 1.70 15.49
N LEU A 106 7.40 1.14 15.11
CA LEU A 106 6.76 1.38 13.81
C LEU A 106 6.47 2.87 13.58
N LEU A 107 5.90 3.55 14.58
CA LEU A 107 5.61 4.99 14.51
C LEU A 107 6.88 5.86 14.42
N GLY A 108 8.03 5.32 14.84
CA GLY A 108 9.34 5.95 14.60
C GLY A 108 9.81 5.87 13.14
N LYS A 109 9.15 5.06 12.30
CA LYS A 109 9.49 4.86 10.88
C LYS A 109 8.58 5.62 9.92
N GLY A 110 7.35 5.94 10.33
CA GLY A 110 6.39 6.68 9.51
C GLY A 110 5.14 7.11 10.27
N ASP A 111 4.47 8.13 9.75
CA ASP A 111 3.29 8.77 10.36
C ASP A 111 1.98 8.44 9.61
N PHE A 112 2.06 7.62 8.57
CA PHE A 112 0.95 7.22 7.72
C PHE A 112 1.15 5.81 7.17
N GLY A 113 0.11 4.97 7.15
CA GLY A 113 0.23 3.60 6.66
C GLY A 113 -0.84 2.65 7.15
N LEU A 114 -0.63 1.36 6.91
CA LEU A 114 -1.61 0.31 7.18
C LEU A 114 -0.92 -1.04 7.44
N GLY A 115 -1.66 -2.00 7.97
CA GLY A 115 -1.16 -3.34 8.28
C GLY A 115 -2.14 -4.13 9.14
N THR A 116 -1.63 -5.02 10.00
CA THR A 116 -2.43 -5.77 10.99
C THR A 116 -1.65 -5.90 12.31
N PHE A 117 -2.26 -6.50 13.33
CA PHE A 117 -1.61 -6.81 14.60
C PHE A 117 -1.25 -8.28 14.70
N ASN A 118 -0.43 -8.61 15.71
CA ASN A 118 -0.09 -10.00 15.99
C ASN A 118 -1.34 -10.86 16.14
N ARG A 119 -1.22 -12.15 15.83
CA ARG A 119 -2.33 -13.09 15.73
C ARG A 119 -3.36 -12.72 14.65
N LEU A 120 -3.03 -11.81 13.73
CA LEU A 120 -3.95 -11.27 12.73
C LEU A 120 -5.20 -10.65 13.40
N ASP A 121 -4.98 -10.03 14.56
CA ASP A 121 -6.02 -9.38 15.33
C ASP A 121 -6.33 -8.02 14.68
N GLY A 122 -7.46 -7.94 14.00
CA GLY A 122 -7.93 -6.69 13.42
C GLY A 122 -7.03 -6.10 12.34
N GLU A 123 -7.29 -4.82 12.07
CA GLU A 123 -6.64 -4.05 11.02
C GLU A 123 -5.92 -2.84 11.65
N LEU A 124 -4.70 -2.58 11.22
CA LEU A 124 -3.92 -1.42 11.62
C LEU A 124 -4.14 -0.27 10.64
N VAL A 125 -4.46 0.91 11.17
CA VAL A 125 -4.43 2.17 10.44
C VAL A 125 -3.46 3.12 11.13
N VAL A 126 -2.44 3.59 10.43
CA VAL A 126 -1.56 4.65 10.90
C VAL A 126 -1.95 5.94 10.21
N LEU A 127 -2.33 6.95 10.99
CA LEU A 127 -2.79 8.23 10.48
C LEU A 127 -2.40 9.36 11.44
N ASP A 128 -1.74 10.38 10.90
CA ASP A 128 -1.29 11.56 11.64
C ASP A 128 -0.42 11.19 12.86
N GLY A 129 0.48 10.22 12.68
CA GLY A 129 1.43 9.76 13.70
C GLY A 129 0.80 8.90 14.80
N ARG A 130 -0.43 8.41 14.61
CA ARG A 130 -1.14 7.55 15.57
C ARG A 130 -1.54 6.25 14.92
N ALA A 131 -1.35 5.15 15.65
CA ALA A 131 -1.81 3.82 15.26
C ALA A 131 -3.20 3.55 15.85
N TYR A 132 -4.13 3.15 15.01
CA TYR A 132 -5.49 2.76 15.36
C TYR A 132 -5.66 1.27 15.10
N HIS A 133 -6.18 0.54 16.09
CA HIS A 133 -6.55 -0.86 15.98
C HIS A 133 -8.05 -0.94 15.70
N VAL A 134 -8.40 -1.40 14.50
CA VAL A 134 -9.77 -1.72 14.12
C VAL A 134 -10.05 -3.19 14.44
N HIS A 135 -10.88 -3.43 15.45
CA HIS A 135 -11.23 -4.76 15.91
C HIS A 135 -12.30 -5.42 15.03
N SER A 136 -12.38 -6.75 15.12
CA SER A 136 -13.39 -7.55 14.40
C SER A 136 -14.84 -7.34 14.88
N ASP A 137 -15.05 -6.57 15.94
CA ASP A 137 -16.37 -6.17 16.45
C ASP A 137 -16.79 -4.75 16.04
N ASP A 138 -16.09 -4.15 15.06
CA ASP A 138 -16.31 -2.79 14.53
C ASP A 138 -15.91 -1.67 15.51
N THR A 139 -15.23 -1.99 16.61
CA THR A 139 -14.67 -0.98 17.50
C THR A 139 -13.27 -0.55 17.06
N VAL A 140 -12.91 0.69 17.39
CA VAL A 140 -11.56 1.22 17.16
C VAL A 140 -11.01 1.80 18.43
N GLU A 141 -9.74 1.49 18.70
CA GLU A 141 -8.95 2.13 19.76
C GLU A 141 -7.59 2.59 19.24
N ILE A 142 -6.91 3.40 20.05
CA ILE A 142 -5.52 3.75 19.79
C ILE A 142 -4.66 2.62 20.30
N ALA A 143 -3.84 2.03 19.43
CA ALA A 143 -2.99 0.92 19.79
C ALA A 143 -1.93 1.35 20.83
N PRO A 144 -1.78 0.63 21.95
CA PRO A 144 -0.64 0.77 22.84
C PRO A 144 0.70 0.65 22.10
N ALA A 145 1.70 1.43 22.53
CA ALA A 145 3.03 1.38 21.93
C ALA A 145 3.71 -0.01 22.04
N SER A 146 3.29 -0.82 23.02
CA SER A 146 3.79 -2.18 23.27
C SER A 146 3.17 -3.25 22.36
N ASP A 147 2.05 -2.94 21.69
CA ASP A 147 1.44 -3.86 20.74
C ASP A 147 2.41 -4.16 19.61
N ARG A 148 2.21 -5.30 18.94
CA ARG A 148 3.13 -5.78 17.90
C ARG A 148 2.40 -6.08 16.60
N THR A 149 3.14 -5.98 15.50
CA THR A 149 2.64 -6.23 14.15
C THR A 149 3.46 -7.33 13.47
N PRO A 150 2.80 -8.24 12.71
CA PRO A 150 3.47 -9.21 11.85
C PRO A 150 3.67 -8.69 10.42
N LEU A 151 2.94 -7.63 10.03
CA LEU A 151 3.04 -6.98 8.74
C LEU A 151 2.49 -5.55 8.83
N ALA A 152 3.30 -4.58 8.43
CA ALA A 152 2.88 -3.19 8.28
C ALA A 152 3.69 -2.47 7.21
N TYR A 153 3.05 -1.50 6.57
CA TYR A 153 3.68 -0.57 5.64
C TYR A 153 3.40 0.86 6.11
N VAL A 154 4.46 1.61 6.44
CA VAL A 154 4.35 3.02 6.84
C VAL A 154 5.31 3.91 6.07
N VAL A 155 4.99 5.20 5.99
CA VAL A 155 5.83 6.21 5.35
C VAL A 155 5.74 7.52 6.14
N PRO A 156 6.80 8.34 6.17
CA PRO A 156 6.69 9.76 6.48
C PRO A 156 5.89 10.46 5.37
N PHE A 157 4.61 10.73 5.60
CA PHE A 157 3.68 11.23 4.59
C PHE A 157 3.93 12.70 4.29
N ARG A 158 4.41 12.96 3.07
CA ARG A 158 4.70 14.30 2.55
C ARG A 158 4.01 14.46 1.20
N PRO A 159 2.72 14.83 1.18
CA PRO A 159 1.98 14.93 -0.07
C PRO A 159 2.52 16.08 -0.92
N THR A 160 2.65 15.85 -2.22
CA THR A 160 3.12 16.84 -3.20
C THR A 160 2.06 17.22 -4.21
N ALA A 161 0.92 16.53 -4.20
CA ALA A 161 -0.22 16.81 -5.06
C ALA A 161 -1.54 16.58 -4.34
N SER A 162 -2.56 17.36 -4.75
CA SER A 162 -3.95 17.21 -4.34
C SER A 162 -4.85 16.99 -5.56
N LEU A 163 -5.93 16.24 -5.38
CA LEU A 163 -6.94 15.96 -6.40
C LEU A 163 -8.34 15.98 -5.76
N PRO A 164 -9.23 16.90 -6.16
CA PRO A 164 -10.63 16.84 -5.75
C PRO A 164 -11.32 15.62 -6.38
N LEU A 165 -12.15 14.95 -5.60
CA LEU A 165 -12.95 13.80 -5.99
C LEU A 165 -14.42 14.12 -5.79
N GLU A 166 -15.23 13.92 -6.82
CA GLU A 166 -16.68 14.15 -6.77
C GLU A 166 -17.39 13.00 -7.50
N GLY A 167 -18.42 12.44 -6.87
CA GLY A 167 -19.32 11.47 -7.48
C GLY A 167 -18.66 10.16 -7.96
N ILE A 168 -17.64 9.66 -7.27
CA ILE A 168 -16.97 8.40 -7.63
C ILE A 168 -17.89 7.21 -7.29
N ALA A 169 -18.29 6.44 -8.29
CA ALA A 169 -19.33 5.42 -8.16
C ALA A 169 -18.82 4.04 -7.70
N SER A 170 -17.50 3.82 -7.73
CA SER A 170 -16.88 2.56 -7.29
C SER A 170 -15.41 2.72 -6.89
N LEU A 171 -14.89 1.75 -6.13
CA LEU A 171 -13.47 1.72 -5.78
C LEU A 171 -12.56 1.48 -7.00
N THR A 172 -13.01 0.74 -8.01
CA THR A 172 -12.29 0.58 -9.29
C THR A 172 -12.21 1.87 -10.09
N GLU A 173 -13.27 2.68 -10.09
CA GLU A 173 -13.26 4.00 -10.72
C GLU A 173 -12.27 4.94 -10.01
N LEU A 174 -12.24 4.93 -8.67
CA LEU A 174 -11.24 5.67 -7.89
C LEU A 174 -9.82 5.27 -8.30
N GLU A 175 -9.51 3.98 -8.27
CA GLU A 175 -8.17 3.46 -8.57
C GLU A 175 -7.74 3.81 -10.00
N THR A 176 -8.65 3.69 -10.97
CA THR A 176 -8.40 4.05 -12.38
C THR A 176 -8.10 5.55 -12.51
N LEU A 177 -8.87 6.40 -11.82
CA LEU A 177 -8.66 7.84 -11.80
C LEU A 177 -7.30 8.20 -11.18
N LEU A 178 -6.95 7.59 -10.05
CA LEU A 178 -5.68 7.82 -9.36
C LEU A 178 -4.51 7.37 -10.25
N ASP A 179 -4.55 6.15 -10.79
CA ASP A 179 -3.49 5.63 -11.69
C ASP A 179 -3.28 6.54 -12.91
N ALA A 180 -4.35 7.10 -13.48
CA ALA A 180 -4.24 8.04 -14.59
C ALA A 180 -3.57 9.38 -14.23
N LYS A 181 -3.47 9.72 -12.93
CA LYS A 181 -2.74 10.88 -12.42
C LYS A 181 -1.29 10.56 -12.07
N LEU A 182 -0.93 9.28 -11.97
CA LEU A 182 0.43 8.88 -11.66
C LEU A 182 1.30 8.92 -12.92
N GLY A 183 2.39 9.69 -12.87
CA GLY A 183 3.38 9.70 -13.97
C GLY A 183 4.26 8.45 -14.01
N ASN A 184 4.45 7.77 -12.88
CA ASN A 184 5.29 6.58 -12.77
C ASN A 184 4.64 5.50 -11.90
N LEU A 185 4.15 4.44 -12.56
CA LEU A 185 3.53 3.27 -11.91
C LEU A 185 4.56 2.30 -11.30
N ASN A 186 5.86 2.56 -11.45
CA ASN A 186 6.94 1.79 -10.82
C ASN A 186 7.45 2.45 -9.52
N HIS A 187 6.87 3.57 -9.09
CA HIS A 187 7.05 4.11 -7.74
C HIS A 187 5.90 3.66 -6.84
N PHE A 188 6.18 3.63 -5.54
CA PHE A 188 5.12 3.55 -4.54
C PHE A 188 4.36 4.88 -4.49
N GLN A 189 3.10 4.82 -4.05
CA GLN A 189 2.30 6.02 -3.78
C GLN A 189 1.54 5.84 -2.47
N ALA A 190 1.76 6.75 -1.53
CA ALA A 190 0.86 6.89 -0.39
C ALA A 190 -0.23 7.91 -0.73
N VAL A 191 -1.48 7.56 -0.46
CA VAL A 191 -2.62 8.43 -0.74
C VAL A 191 -3.55 8.50 0.46
N ARG A 192 -3.79 9.71 0.93
CA ARG A 192 -4.78 10.02 1.94
C ARG A 192 -6.01 10.61 1.26
N ILE A 193 -7.20 10.08 1.53
CA ILE A 193 -8.45 10.63 1.01
C ILE A 193 -9.34 11.00 2.18
N ASP A 194 -9.60 12.29 2.37
CA ASP A 194 -10.53 12.77 3.40
C ASP A 194 -11.82 13.26 2.73
N GLY A 195 -12.99 12.84 3.23
CA GLY A 195 -14.25 13.30 2.69
C GLY A 195 -15.48 12.53 3.16
N ARG A 196 -16.54 12.64 2.35
CA ARG A 196 -17.83 11.96 2.57
C ARG A 196 -18.00 10.82 1.58
N PHE A 197 -18.27 9.64 2.14
CA PHE A 197 -18.53 8.42 1.39
C PHE A 197 -20.02 8.09 1.49
N SER A 198 -20.71 8.02 0.34
CA SER A 198 -22.13 7.62 0.32
C SER A 198 -22.30 6.17 0.74
N ALA A 199 -21.35 5.31 0.39
CA ALA A 199 -21.30 3.93 0.83
C ALA A 199 -19.86 3.44 0.94
N ALA A 200 -19.55 2.64 1.96
CA ALA A 200 -18.32 1.88 2.03
C ALA A 200 -18.57 0.52 2.67
N THR A 201 -17.79 -0.47 2.27
CA THR A 201 -17.72 -1.77 2.95
C THR A 201 -16.29 -2.01 3.37
N ALA A 202 -16.06 -2.34 4.64
CA ALA A 202 -14.76 -2.73 5.15
C ALA A 202 -14.85 -4.07 5.88
N ARG A 203 -13.71 -4.72 6.12
CA ARG A 203 -13.60 -5.92 6.95
C ARG A 203 -12.55 -5.76 8.04
N ALA A 204 -12.69 -6.59 9.08
CA ALA A 204 -11.62 -6.88 10.03
C ALA A 204 -11.64 -8.37 10.39
N ILE A 205 -10.49 -8.91 10.78
CA ILE A 205 -10.33 -10.33 11.12
C ILE A 205 -10.21 -10.48 12.64
N ALA A 206 -10.87 -11.49 13.22
CA ALA A 206 -10.77 -11.80 14.63
C ALA A 206 -9.40 -12.39 14.99
N PRO A 207 -8.93 -12.27 16.25
CA PRO A 207 -7.63 -12.78 16.65
C PRO A 207 -7.55 -14.30 16.49
N GLN A 208 -6.44 -14.78 15.96
CA GLN A 208 -6.19 -16.18 15.71
C GLN A 208 -5.50 -16.87 16.89
N THR A 209 -5.55 -18.20 16.89
CA THR A 209 -4.84 -19.04 17.86
C THR A 209 -4.03 -20.09 17.12
N ARG A 210 -2.87 -20.47 17.67
CA ARG A 210 -2.05 -21.53 17.09
C ARG A 210 -2.78 -22.89 17.10
N PRO A 211 -2.50 -23.78 16.12
CA PRO A 211 -1.68 -23.52 14.94
C PRO A 211 -2.39 -22.59 13.95
N TYR A 212 -1.67 -21.58 13.46
CA TYR A 212 -2.24 -20.60 12.53
C TYR A 212 -2.57 -21.25 11.19
N LYS A 213 -3.73 -20.88 10.64
CA LYS A 213 -4.17 -21.30 9.31
C LYS A 213 -3.70 -20.29 8.27
N PRO A 214 -3.57 -20.68 6.98
CA PRO A 214 -3.31 -19.73 5.90
C PRO A 214 -4.39 -18.65 5.80
N LEU A 215 -4.01 -17.43 5.38
CA LEU A 215 -4.91 -16.27 5.39
C LEU A 215 -6.16 -16.48 4.53
N ALA A 216 -6.01 -17.17 3.40
CA ALA A 216 -7.09 -17.51 2.48
C ALA A 216 -8.21 -18.40 3.10
N GLU A 217 -7.95 -19.02 4.25
CA GLU A 217 -8.94 -19.76 5.03
C GLU A 217 -9.63 -18.87 6.07
N LEU A 218 -8.93 -17.88 6.60
CA LEU A 218 -9.41 -17.01 7.69
C LEU A 218 -10.32 -15.88 7.19
N VAL A 219 -10.08 -15.38 5.99
CA VAL A 219 -10.94 -14.35 5.37
C VAL A 219 -12.38 -14.84 5.15
N LYS A 220 -12.63 -16.16 5.18
CA LYS A 220 -13.98 -16.73 5.13
C LYS A 220 -14.81 -16.45 6.38
N THR A 221 -14.15 -16.15 7.50
CA THR A 221 -14.77 -15.86 8.80
C THR A 221 -14.55 -14.41 9.22
N GLN A 222 -14.23 -13.52 8.27
CA GLN A 222 -14.02 -12.10 8.54
C GLN A 222 -15.34 -11.41 8.93
N SER A 223 -15.24 -10.40 9.77
CA SER A 223 -16.35 -9.49 10.03
C SER A 223 -16.41 -8.43 8.93
N VAL A 224 -17.59 -8.22 8.37
CA VAL A 224 -17.83 -7.24 7.29
C VAL A 224 -18.76 -6.14 7.79
N PHE A 225 -18.31 -4.90 7.68
CA PHE A 225 -19.02 -3.72 8.15
C PHE A 225 -19.47 -2.88 6.95
N ARG A 226 -20.72 -2.40 7.02
CA ARG A 226 -21.27 -1.47 6.03
C ARG A 226 -21.40 -0.09 6.63
N PHE A 227 -21.03 0.89 5.84
CA PHE A 227 -21.14 2.31 6.15
C PHE A 227 -21.99 2.98 5.09
N GLU A 228 -22.92 3.81 5.53
CA GLU A 228 -23.72 4.65 4.66
C GLU A 228 -23.52 6.10 5.09
N ASN A 229 -23.33 6.99 4.12
CA ASN A 229 -23.31 8.44 4.34
C ASN A 229 -22.33 8.89 5.44
N VAL A 230 -21.12 8.31 5.45
CA VAL A 230 -20.12 8.50 6.51
C VAL A 230 -19.03 9.47 6.09
N GLU A 231 -18.52 10.27 7.02
CA GLU A 231 -17.28 11.02 6.84
C GLU A 231 -16.09 10.23 7.38
N GLY A 232 -14.94 10.32 6.71
CA GLY A 232 -13.75 9.61 7.16
C GLY A 232 -12.51 9.86 6.31
N THR A 233 -11.49 9.07 6.61
CA THR A 233 -10.20 9.08 5.93
C THR A 233 -9.94 7.69 5.36
N LEU A 234 -9.57 7.61 4.08
CA LEU A 234 -8.92 6.44 3.51
C LEU A 234 -7.41 6.61 3.61
N VAL A 235 -6.76 5.55 4.05
CA VAL A 235 -5.30 5.40 4.08
C VAL A 235 -4.94 4.37 3.05
N GLY A 236 -4.23 4.80 2.00
CA GLY A 236 -3.91 3.97 0.84
C GLY A 236 -2.42 3.89 0.58
N LEU A 237 -1.97 2.71 0.16
CA LEU A 237 -0.66 2.47 -0.41
C LEU A 237 -0.82 1.78 -1.77
N ARG A 238 -0.23 2.36 -2.80
CA ARG A 238 -0.04 1.71 -4.10
C ARG A 238 1.36 1.11 -4.17
N SER A 239 1.46 -0.19 -4.46
CA SER A 239 2.74 -0.83 -4.71
C SER A 239 2.95 -1.16 -6.19
N PRO A 240 4.20 -1.02 -6.71
CA PRO A 240 4.56 -1.49 -8.05
C PRO A 240 4.34 -3.00 -8.24
N ALA A 241 4.09 -3.44 -9.48
CA ALA A 241 3.87 -4.86 -9.77
C ALA A 241 5.06 -5.76 -9.43
N PHE A 242 6.29 -5.23 -9.50
CA PHE A 242 7.52 -6.00 -9.25
C PHE A 242 7.75 -6.29 -7.76
N THR A 243 7.02 -5.63 -6.84
CA THR A 243 7.18 -5.84 -5.39
C THR A 243 6.28 -6.95 -4.86
N LYS A 244 5.70 -7.76 -5.76
CA LYS A 244 4.96 -8.97 -5.38
C LYS A 244 5.76 -9.82 -4.41
N GLY A 245 5.09 -10.35 -3.40
CA GLY A 245 5.68 -11.13 -2.33
C GLY A 245 6.23 -10.29 -1.18
N VAL A 246 6.71 -9.06 -1.44
CA VAL A 246 7.08 -8.10 -0.39
C VAL A 246 5.87 -7.28 0.06
N SER A 247 5.10 -6.74 -0.90
CA SER A 247 3.91 -5.93 -0.63
C SER A 247 2.72 -6.35 -1.49
N VAL A 248 1.56 -5.70 -1.28
CA VAL A 248 0.34 -5.89 -2.09
C VAL A 248 0.43 -5.06 -3.38
N PRO A 249 0.57 -5.67 -4.57
CA PRO A 249 0.64 -4.94 -5.84
C PRO A 249 -0.68 -4.23 -6.17
N GLY A 250 -0.60 -3.03 -6.74
CA GLY A 250 -1.78 -2.19 -6.94
C GLY A 250 -2.16 -1.47 -5.66
N TRP A 251 -3.44 -1.16 -5.48
CA TRP A 251 -3.92 -0.36 -4.35
C TRP A 251 -4.36 -1.23 -3.17
N HIS A 252 -3.88 -0.88 -1.98
CA HIS A 252 -4.31 -1.44 -0.69
C HIS A 252 -4.85 -0.29 0.17
N TRP A 253 -6.08 -0.43 0.66
CA TRP A 253 -6.83 0.63 1.34
C TRP A 253 -7.36 0.19 2.69
N HIS A 254 -7.13 1.01 3.72
CA HIS A 254 -7.88 0.95 4.97
C HIS A 254 -8.75 2.21 5.13
N LEU A 255 -9.89 2.07 5.79
CA LEU A 255 -10.84 3.13 6.14
C LEU A 255 -10.79 3.40 7.64
N LEU A 256 -10.85 4.67 8.02
CA LEU A 256 -11.09 5.12 9.39
C LEU A 256 -12.11 6.26 9.38
N THR A 257 -13.22 6.06 10.08
CA THR A 257 -14.29 7.07 10.22
C THR A 257 -13.78 8.35 10.89
N ALA A 258 -14.44 9.49 10.64
CA ALA A 258 -13.99 10.80 11.11
C ALA A 258 -13.94 10.92 12.64
N ASP A 259 -14.85 10.25 13.34
CA ASP A 259 -14.87 10.16 14.80
C ASP A 259 -13.87 9.14 15.39
N ARG A 260 -13.15 8.43 14.51
CA ARG A 260 -12.14 7.41 14.82
C ARG A 260 -12.69 6.21 15.60
N LYS A 261 -13.98 5.88 15.46
CA LYS A 261 -14.62 4.80 16.24
C LYS A 261 -14.84 3.51 15.45
N ARG A 262 -14.82 3.58 14.13
CA ARG A 262 -15.10 2.46 13.21
C ARG A 262 -14.18 2.51 11.99
N GLY A 263 -13.96 1.38 11.31
CA GLY A 263 -13.06 1.33 10.14
C GLY A 263 -12.84 -0.08 9.58
N GLY A 264 -11.68 -0.29 8.96
CA GLY A 264 -11.19 -1.61 8.56
C GLY A 264 -10.52 -1.62 7.18
N HIS A 265 -10.18 -2.83 6.70
CA HIS A 265 -9.67 -3.07 5.35
C HIS A 265 -10.79 -2.87 4.32
N LEU A 266 -10.62 -1.94 3.37
CA LEU A 266 -11.68 -1.49 2.47
C LEU A 266 -11.91 -2.48 1.32
N LEU A 267 -13.17 -2.86 1.11
CA LEU A 267 -13.60 -3.79 0.06
C LEU A 267 -14.31 -3.06 -1.09
N THR A 268 -15.22 -2.14 -0.75
CA THR A 268 -15.99 -1.34 -1.72
C THR A 268 -16.17 0.09 -1.23
N LEU A 269 -16.41 1.02 -2.16
CA LEU A 269 -16.50 2.45 -1.89
C LEU A 269 -17.37 3.17 -2.92
N ARG A 270 -18.10 4.17 -2.47
CA ARG A 270 -18.68 5.28 -3.26
C ARG A 270 -18.37 6.60 -2.57
N ILE A 271 -17.94 7.59 -3.32
CA ILE A 271 -17.55 8.92 -2.81
C ILE A 271 -18.54 9.95 -3.32
N ASP A 272 -19.06 10.78 -2.41
CA ASP A 272 -19.84 11.95 -2.81
C ASP A 272 -18.92 13.12 -3.12
N ARG A 273 -18.07 13.47 -2.16
CA ARG A 273 -17.05 14.50 -2.26
C ARG A 273 -15.88 14.15 -1.35
N ALA A 274 -14.66 14.30 -1.83
CA ALA A 274 -13.45 14.11 -1.04
C ALA A 274 -12.26 14.85 -1.68
N GLU A 275 -11.16 14.90 -0.94
CA GLU A 275 -9.87 15.35 -1.48
C GLU A 275 -8.84 14.23 -1.29
N ALA A 276 -8.18 13.83 -2.38
CA ALA A 276 -7.03 12.95 -2.35
C ALA A 276 -5.73 13.76 -2.28
N ARG A 277 -4.90 13.47 -1.28
CA ARG A 277 -3.53 13.98 -1.15
C ARG A 277 -2.57 12.83 -1.41
N MET A 278 -1.61 13.06 -2.31
CA MET A 278 -0.76 11.99 -2.87
C MET A 278 0.72 12.29 -2.61
N ALA A 279 1.46 11.27 -2.18
CA ALA A 279 2.89 11.33 -1.92
C ALA A 279 3.61 10.22 -2.71
N PRO A 280 4.40 10.56 -3.75
CA PRO A 280 5.25 9.60 -4.44
C PRO A 280 6.41 9.17 -3.55
N VAL A 281 6.74 7.88 -3.60
CA VAL A 281 7.84 7.31 -2.82
C VAL A 281 8.66 6.39 -3.72
N ASP A 282 9.95 6.67 -3.85
CA ASP A 282 10.88 5.96 -4.73
C ASP A 282 11.86 5.05 -3.96
N ARG A 283 11.69 4.94 -2.64
CA ARG A 283 12.49 4.10 -1.75
C ARG A 283 11.64 3.12 -0.97
N LEU A 284 12.19 1.92 -0.80
CA LEU A 284 11.62 0.84 0.01
C LEU A 284 12.69 0.37 1.00
N GLU A 285 12.35 0.35 2.29
CA GLU A 285 13.11 -0.30 3.36
C GLU A 285 12.29 -1.51 3.83
N VAL A 286 12.89 -2.70 3.80
CA VAL A 286 12.24 -3.93 4.28
C VAL A 286 12.99 -4.43 5.50
N GLN A 287 12.30 -4.51 6.65
CA GLN A 287 12.82 -5.14 7.85
C GLN A 287 12.24 -6.56 7.97
N LEU A 288 13.10 -7.57 7.91
CA LEU A 288 12.70 -8.96 8.03
C LEU A 288 12.61 -9.38 9.51
N PRO A 289 11.54 -10.07 9.94
CA PRO A 289 11.43 -10.62 11.30
C PRO A 289 12.55 -11.60 11.61
N GLY A 290 13.02 -11.62 12.87
CA GLY A 290 13.96 -12.61 13.37
C GLY A 290 13.28 -13.89 13.87
N THR A 291 11.99 -14.07 13.58
CA THR A 291 11.18 -15.13 14.14
C THR A 291 11.37 -16.46 13.44
N ASP A 292 11.21 -17.51 14.25
CA ASP A 292 11.25 -18.91 13.86
C ASP A 292 10.18 -19.28 12.81
N ASP A 293 9.01 -18.65 12.90
CA ASP A 293 7.92 -18.81 11.92
C ASP A 293 8.28 -18.17 10.57
N PHE A 294 8.90 -16.98 10.56
CA PHE A 294 9.38 -16.34 9.34
C PHE A 294 10.47 -17.17 8.66
N ALA A 295 11.43 -17.70 9.45
CA ALA A 295 12.52 -18.53 8.95
C ALA A 295 12.05 -19.84 8.30
N ARG A 296 10.93 -20.40 8.76
CA ARG A 296 10.35 -21.65 8.24
C ARG A 296 9.27 -21.46 7.17
N ALA A 297 8.81 -20.24 6.95
CA ALA A 297 7.77 -19.96 5.97
C ALA A 297 8.27 -20.17 4.54
N ASP A 298 7.56 -20.97 3.75
CA ASP A 298 7.80 -21.09 2.31
C ASP A 298 7.26 -19.86 1.58
N GLN A 299 8.17 -18.92 1.31
CA GLN A 299 7.93 -17.69 0.56
C GLN A 299 8.39 -17.80 -0.91
N SER A 300 8.78 -19.00 -1.38
CA SER A 300 9.21 -19.21 -2.77
C SER A 300 8.04 -19.43 -3.74
N ARG A 301 6.88 -19.81 -3.21
CA ARG A 301 5.65 -20.07 -3.95
C ARG A 301 5.07 -18.75 -4.48
N ASP A 302 4.58 -18.76 -5.72
CA ASP A 302 3.77 -17.65 -6.21
C ASP A 302 2.38 -17.70 -5.55
N ARG A 303 2.11 -16.74 -4.67
CA ARG A 303 0.86 -16.63 -3.90
C ARG A 303 -0.12 -15.61 -4.48
N LYS A 304 0.04 -15.20 -5.74
CA LYS A 304 -0.83 -14.19 -6.38
C LYS A 304 -2.33 -14.49 -6.25
N ASP A 305 -2.73 -15.75 -6.43
CA ASP A 305 -4.15 -16.14 -6.35
C ASP A 305 -4.67 -16.15 -4.90
N GLU A 306 -3.81 -16.54 -3.95
CA GLU A 306 -4.10 -16.43 -2.51
C GLU A 306 -4.26 -14.96 -2.12
N LEU A 307 -3.35 -14.09 -2.58
CA LEU A 307 -3.39 -12.65 -2.35
C LEU A 307 -4.67 -12.01 -2.89
N LYS A 308 -5.02 -12.30 -4.16
CA LYS A 308 -6.25 -11.76 -4.77
C LYS A 308 -7.49 -12.10 -3.94
N LYS A 309 -7.54 -13.32 -3.39
CA LYS A 309 -8.67 -13.81 -2.59
C LYS A 309 -8.77 -13.12 -1.23
N VAL A 310 -7.66 -12.68 -0.63
CA VAL A 310 -7.67 -12.12 0.73
C VAL A 310 -7.81 -10.60 0.77
N GLU A 311 -7.35 -9.91 -0.28
CA GLU A 311 -7.34 -8.44 -0.36
C GLU A 311 -8.62 -7.84 -0.98
N GLY A 312 -9.52 -8.64 -1.57
CA GLY A 312 -10.71 -8.10 -2.22
C GLY A 312 -11.92 -9.04 -2.28
N GLU A 313 -13.09 -8.44 -2.54
CA GLU A 313 -14.32 -9.12 -2.98
C GLU A 313 -14.45 -9.18 -4.52
N ARG A 314 -13.37 -8.88 -5.27
CA ARG A 314 -13.44 -8.47 -6.69
C ARG A 314 -13.09 -9.54 -7.72
#